data_AF-A0A835VJ98-F1
#
_entry.id   AF-A0A835VJ98-F1
#
_cell.length_a   1.000
_cell.length_b   1.000
_cell.length_c   1.000
_cell.angle_alpha   90.00
_cell.angle_beta   90.00
_cell.angle_gamma   90.00
#
_symmetry.space_group_name_H-M   'P 1'
#
loop_
_entity.id
_entity.type
_entity.pdbx_description
1 polymer ?
#
loop_
_entity_poly.entity_id
_entity_poly.type
_entity_poly.pdbx_seq_one_letter_code
_entity_poly.pdbx_strand_id
1 'polypeptide(L)' 'MATVEEMEKEKDIDELPKNAANYKALTPLWFLERAATVHPRRPAVVYGAVTYTWGETNRRCRLIASALASRSIGPGCDS' A
#
# COMPACT_ATOMS: atom_id res chain seq x y z
N MET A 1 8.66 -50.34 -11.11
CA MET A 1 8.83 -49.22 -12.06
C MET A 1 7.50 -48.47 -12.14
N ALA A 2 7.27 -47.62 -11.14
CA ALA A 2 6.30 -46.53 -11.17
C ALA A 2 7.13 -45.27 -10.90
N THR A 3 6.87 -44.23 -11.68
CA THR A 3 7.75 -43.10 -11.97
C THR A 3 7.99 -42.20 -10.74
N VAL A 4 9.26 -41.98 -10.42
CA VAL A 4 9.72 -40.93 -9.49
C VAL A 4 9.56 -39.51 -10.08
N GLU A 5 8.83 -39.35 -11.20
CA GLU A 5 8.56 -38.06 -11.85
C GLU A 5 7.47 -37.24 -11.14
N GLU A 6 6.77 -37.81 -10.16
CA GLU A 6 5.84 -37.08 -9.29
C GLU A 6 6.48 -36.64 -7.95
N MET A 7 7.82 -36.61 -7.88
CA MET A 7 8.48 -35.85 -6.82
C MET A 7 8.18 -34.37 -7.08
N GLU A 8 7.29 -33.81 -6.25
CA GLU A 8 6.76 -32.45 -6.31
C GLU A 8 7.80 -31.47 -6.86
N LYS A 9 7.62 -31.05 -8.11
CA LYS A 9 8.33 -29.89 -8.64
C LYS A 9 8.09 -28.76 -7.65
N GLU A 10 9.15 -28.31 -6.99
CA GLU A 10 9.14 -27.10 -6.19
C GLU A 10 8.64 -25.99 -7.10
N LYS A 11 7.39 -25.59 -6.87
CA LYS A 11 6.71 -24.60 -7.71
C LYS A 11 7.41 -23.27 -7.50
N ASP A 12 7.85 -22.67 -8.60
CA ASP A 12 8.42 -21.33 -8.55
C ASP A 12 7.41 -20.38 -7.91
N ILE A 13 7.88 -19.50 -7.03
CA ILE A 13 7.03 -18.56 -6.28
C ILE A 13 6.23 -17.66 -7.24
N ASP A 14 6.75 -17.44 -8.45
CA ASP A 14 6.14 -16.64 -9.50
C ASP A 14 4.99 -17.37 -10.23
N GLU A 15 4.85 -18.70 -10.08
CA GLU A 15 3.78 -19.51 -10.67
C GLU A 15 2.56 -19.68 -9.73
N LEU A 16 2.59 -19.09 -8.53
CA LEU A 16 1.49 -19.17 -7.59
C LEU A 16 0.32 -18.27 -8.01
N PRO A 17 -0.93 -18.79 -8.03
CA PRO A 17 -2.09 -17.94 -8.28
C PRO A 17 -2.20 -16.85 -7.21
N LYS A 18 -2.59 -15.66 -7.65
CA LYS A 18 -2.74 -14.49 -6.77
C LYS A 18 -3.87 -14.74 -5.76
N ASN A 19 -3.55 -14.55 -4.49
CA ASN A 19 -4.44 -14.65 -3.34
C ASN A 19 -4.13 -13.52 -2.35
N ALA A 20 -4.90 -13.44 -1.26
CA ALA A 20 -4.71 -12.37 -0.27
C ALA A 20 -3.36 -12.41 0.47
N ALA A 21 -2.67 -13.56 0.48
CA ALA A 21 -1.39 -13.72 1.15
C ALA A 21 -0.20 -13.27 0.28
N ASN A 22 -0.26 -13.49 -1.04
CA ASN A 22 0.83 -13.19 -1.97
C ASN A 22 0.57 -11.99 -2.90
N TYR A 23 -0.65 -11.45 -2.92
CA TYR A 23 -1.02 -10.36 -3.82
C TYR A 23 -1.73 -9.22 -3.10
N LYS A 24 -1.18 -8.03 -3.29
CA LYS A 24 -1.88 -6.77 -3.03
C LYS A 24 -1.48 -5.78 -4.10
N ALA A 25 -2.46 -5.10 -4.69
CA ALA A 25 -2.16 -4.05 -5.66
C ALA A 25 -1.28 -2.98 -5.02
N LEU A 26 -0.15 -2.68 -5.64
CA LEU A 26 0.78 -1.65 -5.17
C LEU A 26 0.21 -0.27 -5.52
N THR A 27 -0.75 0.18 -4.72
CA THR A 27 -1.34 1.52 -4.84
C THR A 27 -0.60 2.51 -3.94
N PRO A 28 -0.54 3.80 -4.30
CA PRO A 28 0.01 4.83 -3.43
C PRO A 28 -0.63 4.86 -2.04
N LEU A 29 -1.94 4.58 -1.97
CA LEU A 29 -2.68 4.49 -0.70
C LEU A 29 -2.17 3.36 0.19
N TRP A 30 -1.98 2.16 -0.38
CA TRP A 30 -1.44 1.04 0.39
C TRP A 30 -0.01 1.29 0.84
N PHE A 31 0.83 1.83 -0.05
CA PHE A 31 2.21 2.18 0.29
C PHE A 31 2.27 3.19 1.45
N LEU A 32 1.48 4.26 1.38
CA LEU A 32 1.44 5.29 2.43
C LEU A 32 1.05 4.71 3.79
N GLU A 33 0.01 3.88 3.82
CA GLU A 33 -0.43 3.22 5.05
C GLU A 33 0.66 2.28 5.61
N ARG A 34 1.31 1.51 4.75
CA ARG A 34 2.38 0.59 5.16
C ARG A 34 3.59 1.37 5.70
N ALA A 35 4.02 2.42 5.01
CA ALA A 35 5.13 3.27 5.44
C ALA A 35 4.86 3.95 6.80
N ALA A 36 3.65 4.47 7.00
CA ALA A 36 3.23 5.05 8.28
C ALA A 36 3.17 4.03 9.43
N THR A 37 2.83 2.78 9.12
CA THR A 37 2.76 1.70 10.12
C THR A 37 4.16 1.22 10.52
N VAL A 38 5.02 0.96 9.55
CA VAL A 38 6.34 0.37 9.79
C VAL A 38 7.36 1.42 10.24
N HIS A 39 7.24 2.67 9.79
CA HIS A 39 8.20 3.75 10.02
C HIS A 39 7.56 5.06 10.50
N PRO A 40 6.71 5.06 11.54
CA PRO A 40 5.86 6.19 11.91
C PRO A 40 6.64 7.48 12.20
N ARG A 41 7.85 7.37 12.75
CA ARG A 41 8.70 8.51 13.14
C ARG A 41 9.79 8.86 12.13
N ARG A 42 9.94 8.11 11.02
CA ARG A 42 10.94 8.45 10.00
C ARG A 42 10.45 9.62 9.14
N PRO A 43 11.34 10.53 8.70
CA PRO A 43 11.00 11.57 7.73
C PRO A 43 10.41 10.98 6.45
N ALA A 44 9.33 11.59 5.96
CA ALA A 44 8.61 11.23 4.75
C ALA A 44 8.64 12.36 3.72
N VAL A 45 8.43 13.59 4.19
CA VAL A 45 8.45 14.80 3.36
C VAL A 45 9.37 15.81 4.03
N VAL A 46 10.34 16.33 3.27
CA VAL A 46 11.24 17.40 3.70
C VAL A 46 11.10 18.53 2.69
N TYR A 47 10.67 19.70 3.17
CA TYR A 47 10.51 20.90 2.36
C TYR A 47 10.96 22.13 3.16
N GLY A 48 12.15 22.65 2.82
CA GLY A 48 12.77 23.74 3.59
C GLY A 48 12.94 23.35 5.06
N ALA A 49 12.44 24.20 5.97
CA ALA A 49 12.46 23.94 7.40
C ALA A 49 11.36 22.97 7.88
N VAL A 50 10.42 22.59 7.00
CA VAL A 50 9.31 21.71 7.35
C VAL A 50 9.68 20.27 7.06
N THR A 51 9.57 19.42 8.08
CA THR A 51 9.68 17.98 7.95
C THR A 51 8.43 17.33 8.51
N TYR A 52 7.84 16.41 7.73
CA TYR A 52 6.78 15.53 8.21
C TYR A 52 7.28 14.10 8.23
N THR A 53 6.96 13.41 9.32
CA THR A 53 7.14 11.97 9.45
C THR A 53 6.09 11.21 8.64
N TRP A 54 6.30 9.91 8.44
CA TRP A 54 5.30 9.06 7.77
C TRP A 54 3.98 9.01 8.53
N GLY A 55 4.00 9.00 9.87
CA GLY A 55 2.80 9.04 10.69
C GLY A 55 2.00 10.34 10.50
N GLU A 56 2.69 11.48 10.47
CA GLU A 56 2.06 12.79 10.26
C GLU A 56 1.50 12.92 8.84
N THR A 57 2.28 12.52 7.83
CA THR A 57 1.85 12.56 6.43
C THR A 57 0.56 11.77 6.22
N ASN A 58 0.51 10.52 6.71
CA ASN A 58 -0.69 9.68 6.62
C ASN A 58 -1.90 10.28 7.35
N ARG A 59 -1.71 10.80 8.57
CA ARG A 59 -2.79 11.47 9.32
C ARG A 59 -3.35 12.67 8.54
N ARG A 60 -2.47 13.53 8.00
CA ARG A 60 -2.85 14.71 7.23
C ARG A 60 -3.63 14.35 5.96
N CYS A 61 -3.15 13.36 5.20
CA CYS A 61 -3.84 12.86 4.01
C CYS A 61 -5.25 12.37 4.34
N ARG A 62 -5.42 11.61 5.43
CA ARG A 62 -6.75 11.12 5.87
C ARG A 62 -7.68 12.26 6.29
N LEU A 63 -7.18 13.28 6.97
CA LEU A 63 -7.97 14.46 7.33
C LEU A 63 -8.46 15.21 6.08
N ILE A 64 -7.58 15.42 5.09
CA ILE A 64 -7.96 16.06 3.83
C ILE A 64 -8.98 15.20 3.08
N ALA A 65 -8.75 13.90 2.96
CA ALA A 65 -9.68 12.99 2.30
C ALA A 65 -11.06 13.00 2.95
N SER A 66 -11.12 13.00 4.29
CA SER A 66 -12.37 13.11 5.03
C SER A 66 -13.09 14.44 4.77
N ALA A 67 -12.34 15.55 4.70
CA ALA A 67 -12.91 16.86 4.41
C ALA A 67 -13.47 16.93 2.98
N LEU A 68 -12.76 16.38 2.00
CA LEU A 68 -13.24 16.30 0.61
C LEU A 68 -14.51 15.44 0.51
N ALA A 69 -14.52 14.28 1.16
CA ALA A 69 -15.69 13.41 1.21
C ALA A 69 -16.90 14.11 1.84
N SER A 70 -16.70 14.88 2.92
CA SER A 70 -17.79 15.66 3.55
C SER A 70 -18.38 16.75 2.65
N ARG A 71 -17.65 17.14 1.60
CA ARG A 71 -18.10 18.11 0.58
C ARG A 71 -18.62 17.42 -0.68
N SER A 72 -18.88 16.11 -0.62
CA SER A 72 -19.32 15.29 -1.76
C SER A 72 -18.37 15.32 -2.96
N ILE A 73 -17.08 15.61 -2.73
CA ILE A 73 -16.05 15.58 -3.76
C ILE A 73 -15.52 14.14 -3.86
N GLY A 74 -15.68 13.54 -5.04
CA GLY A 74 -15.31 12.15 -5.30
C GLY A 74 -14.75 11.95 -6.69
N PRO A 75 -14.30 10.72 -7.03
CA PRO A 75 -13.79 10.41 -8.36
C PRO A 75 -14.82 10.76 -9.44
N GLY A 76 -14.40 11.49 -10.46
CA GLY A 76 -15.28 11.88 -11.57
C GLY A 76 -16.36 12.91 -11.21
N CYS A 77 -16.16 13.71 -10.15
CA CYS A 77 -17.05 14.85 -9.92
C CYS A 77 -16.75 15.96 -10.95
N ASP A 78 -17.62 16.06 -11.95
CA ASP A 78 -17.67 17.18 -12.88
C ASP A 78 -18.56 18.24 -12.23
N SER A 79 -17.95 19.27 -11.63
CA SER A 79 -18.68 20.43 -11.10
C SER A 79 -19.35 21.24 -12.20
#